data_AF-A0A969M2D4-F1
#
_entry.id   AF-A0A969M2D4-F1
#
_cell.length_a   1.000
_cell.length_b   1.000
_cell.length_c   1.000
_cell.angle_alpha   90.00
_cell.angle_beta   90.00
_cell.angle_gamma   90.00
#
_symmetry.space_group_name_H-M   'P 1'
#
loop_
_entity.id
_entity.type
_entity.pdbx_description
1 polymer ?
#
loop_
_entity_poly.entity_id
_entity_poly.type
_entity_poly.pdbx_seq_one_letter_code
_entity_poly.pdbx_strand_id
1 'polypeptide(L)'
;MELPPVVTLPVPLKGIFTPDVLRSDHAPFWYQQIPAVLVTDTANLRSPHYHQPSDTLENLDREFFLGSAQVVVNTLAKLLNPDIP
;
A
#
# COMPACT_ATOMS: atom_id res chain seq x y z
N MET A 1 -10.31 11.08 -16.19
CA MET A 1 -10.25 11.14 -14.73
C MET A 1 -8.93 11.79 -14.37
N GLU A 2 -8.96 12.83 -13.55
CA GLU A 2 -7.72 13.35 -12.95
C GLU A 2 -7.26 12.37 -11.88
N LEU A 3 -5.98 11.98 -11.94
CA LEU A 3 -5.38 11.15 -10.90
C LEU A 3 -5.16 12.01 -9.65
N PRO A 4 -5.23 11.41 -8.43
CA PRO A 4 -4.84 12.13 -7.23
C PRO A 4 -3.38 12.57 -7.33
N PRO A 5 -2.99 13.67 -6.66
CA PRO A 5 -1.61 14.15 -6.67
C PRO A 5 -0.67 13.07 -6.13
N VAL A 6 0.40 12.80 -6.89
CA VAL A 6 1.48 11.93 -6.42
C VAL A 6 2.42 12.77 -5.56
N VAL A 7 2.57 12.38 -4.30
CA VAL A 7 3.51 13.01 -3.36
C VAL A 7 4.70 12.10 -3.17
N THR A 8 5.90 12.61 -3.46
CA THR A 8 7.16 11.90 -3.20
C THR A 8 7.74 12.37 -1.88
N LEU A 9 7.98 11.44 -0.96
CA LEU A 9 8.63 11.70 0.32
C LEU A 9 10.04 11.07 0.31
N PRO A 10 11.13 11.86 0.43
CA PRO A 10 12.46 11.28 0.61
C PRO A 10 12.56 10.60 1.97
N VAL A 11 13.05 9.35 1.98
CA VAL A 11 13.25 8.53 3.20
C VAL A 11 14.75 8.29 3.39
N PRO A 12 15.51 9.27 3.92
CA PRO A 12 16.94 9.13 4.12
C PRO A 12 17.26 8.16 5.27
N LEU A 13 18.53 7.74 5.33
CA LEU A 13 19.08 6.92 6.43
C LEU A 13 18.23 5.68 6.73
N LYS A 14 17.69 5.04 5.69
CA LYS A 14 16.86 3.83 5.79
C LYS A 14 15.67 4.00 6.76
N GLY A 15 15.08 5.20 6.84
CA GLY A 15 13.85 5.44 7.59
C GLY A 15 14.01 5.66 9.10
N ILE A 16 15.23 5.86 9.62
CA ILE A 16 15.48 6.16 11.05
C ILE A 16 14.59 7.30 11.57
N PHE A 17 14.37 8.34 10.76
CA PHE A 17 13.56 9.50 11.14
C PHE A 17 12.09 9.39 10.73
N THR A 18 11.70 8.34 10.01
CA THR A 18 10.32 8.12 9.54
C THR A 18 9.92 6.66 9.73
N PRO A 19 9.95 6.13 10.97
CA PRO A 19 9.75 4.70 11.21
C PRO A 19 8.41 4.17 10.71
N ASP A 20 7.38 5.01 10.63
CA ASP A 20 6.07 4.60 10.14
C ASP A 20 6.06 4.13 8.67
N VAL A 21 6.98 4.62 7.83
CA VAL A 21 7.08 4.16 6.42
C VAL A 21 7.69 2.76 6.29
N LEU A 22 8.19 2.21 7.39
CA LEU A 22 8.82 0.89 7.47
C LEU A 22 7.90 -0.17 8.07
N ARG A 23 6.63 0.17 8.35
CA ARG A 23 5.67 -0.71 9.06
C ARG A 23 4.92 -1.67 8.14
N SER A 24 5.64 -2.52 7.41
CA SER A 24 5.09 -3.72 6.76
C SER A 24 6.24 -4.58 6.22
N ASP A 25 5.91 -5.68 5.57
CA ASP A 25 6.87 -6.67 5.07
C ASP A 25 7.75 -6.17 3.91
N HIS A 26 7.49 -4.98 3.37
CA HIS A 26 8.35 -4.35 2.35
C HIS A 26 9.67 -3.81 2.94
N ALA A 27 9.72 -3.49 4.24
CA ALA A 27 10.89 -2.83 4.83
C ALA A 27 12.19 -3.66 4.75
N PRO A 28 12.19 -4.98 5.03
CA PRO A 28 13.35 -5.84 4.80
C PRO A 28 13.90 -5.78 3.37
N PHE A 29 13.04 -5.67 2.35
CA PHE A 29 13.47 -5.55 0.96
C PHE A 29 14.20 -4.24 0.71
N TRP A 30 13.66 -3.13 1.22
CA TRP A 30 14.32 -1.82 1.14
C TRP A 30 15.69 -1.82 1.85
N TYR A 31 15.82 -2.49 3.00
CA TYR A 31 17.10 -2.60 3.70
C TYR A 31 18.18 -3.34 2.91
N GLN A 32 17.77 -4.29 2.06
CA GLN A 32 18.60 -5.06 1.14
C GLN A 32 18.70 -4.42 -0.27
N GLN A 33 18.22 -3.18 -0.43
CA GLN A 33 18.21 -2.47 -1.72
C GLN A 33 17.42 -3.18 -2.83
N ILE A 34 16.42 -3.98 -2.46
CA ILE A 34 15.51 -4.64 -3.39
C ILE A 34 14.27 -3.74 -3.57
N PRO A 35 13.88 -3.38 -4.81
CA PRO A 35 12.67 -2.60 -5.05
C PRO A 35 11.43 -3.35 -4.56
N ALA A 36 10.63 -2.69 -3.73
CA ALA A 36 9.37 -3.22 -3.22
C ALA A 36 8.34 -2.08 -3.07
N VAL A 37 7.06 -2.42 -3.27
CA VAL A 37 5.94 -1.49 -3.17
C VAL A 37 4.93 -2.05 -2.17
N LEU A 38 4.52 -1.21 -1.21
CA LEU A 38 3.39 -1.48 -0.33
C LEU A 38 2.17 -0.70 -0.85
N VAL A 39 1.10 -1.41 -1.16
CA VAL A 39 -0.22 -0.81 -1.41
C VAL A 39 -1.06 -1.00 -0.15
N THR A 40 -1.45 0.10 0.49
CA THR A 40 -2.15 0.06 1.77
C THR A 40 -3.09 1.26 1.92
N ASP A 41 -4.18 1.06 2.65
CA ASP A 41 -5.07 2.11 3.13
C ASP A 41 -4.54 2.80 4.39
N THR A 42 -3.34 2.41 4.85
CA THR A 42 -2.65 2.85 6.07
C THR A 42 -3.26 2.37 7.39
N ALA A 43 -4.16 1.37 7.36
CA ALA A 43 -4.74 0.63 8.50
C ALA A 43 -4.72 1.36 9.85
N ASN A 44 -3.61 1.34 10.58
CA ASN A 44 -3.43 2.00 11.89
C ASN A 44 -3.72 3.51 11.92
N LEU A 45 -3.74 4.20 10.77
CA LEU A 45 -4.05 5.63 10.67
C LEU A 45 -5.50 5.92 10.26
N ARG A 46 -6.25 4.93 9.77
CA ARG A 46 -7.58 5.12 9.18
C ARG A 46 -8.66 4.14 9.65
N SER A 47 -8.28 3.00 10.21
CA SER A 47 -9.21 2.01 10.75
C SER A 47 -9.33 2.14 12.27
N PRO A 48 -10.53 2.44 12.81
CA PRO A 48 -10.77 2.42 14.26
C PRO A 48 -10.79 0.99 14.83
N HIS A 49 -10.76 -0.03 13.97
CA HIS A 49 -10.80 -1.44 14.35
C HIS A 49 -9.42 -2.10 14.36
N TYR A 50 -8.37 -1.38 13.98
CA TYR A 50 -7.01 -1.92 13.89
C TYR A 50 -6.54 -2.56 15.21
N HIS A 51 -6.11 -3.82 15.15
CA HIS A 51 -5.69 -4.62 16.32
C HIS A 51 -6.78 -4.73 17.42
N GLN A 52 -8.06 -4.67 17.06
CA GLN A 52 -9.18 -4.85 17.97
C GLN A 52 -10.00 -6.10 17.59
N PRO A 53 -10.72 -6.71 18.54
CA PRO A 53 -11.67 -7.79 18.23
C PRO A 53 -12.79 -7.39 17.25
N SER A 54 -13.03 -6.09 17.08
CA SER A 54 -13.98 -5.55 16.10
C SER A 54 -13.46 -5.54 14.66
N ASP A 55 -12.22 -5.97 14.40
CA ASP A 55 -11.70 -6.15 13.03
C ASP A 55 -12.35 -7.38 12.39
N THR A 56 -13.57 -7.18 11.87
CA THR A 56 -14.43 -8.24 11.34
C THR A 56 -14.96 -7.87 9.96
N LEU A 57 -15.48 -8.86 9.24
CA LEU A 57 -16.00 -8.68 7.87
C LEU A 57 -17.15 -7.68 7.79
N GLU A 58 -17.89 -7.47 8.87
CA GLU A 58 -18.98 -6.51 8.95
C GLU A 58 -18.49 -5.06 8.90
N ASN A 59 -17.27 -4.79 9.36
CA ASN A 59 -16.68 -3.44 9.39
C ASN A 59 -15.77 -3.17 8.18
N LEU A 60 -15.66 -4.13 7.25
CA LEU A 60 -14.91 -3.96 6.01
C LEU A 60 -15.73 -3.16 4.98
N ASP A 61 -15.17 -2.08 4.46
CA ASP A 61 -15.66 -1.46 3.23
C ASP A 61 -15.35 -2.37 2.04
N ARG A 62 -16.36 -3.13 1.62
CA ARG A 62 -16.23 -4.14 0.55
C ARG A 62 -15.98 -3.52 -0.81
N GLU A 63 -16.60 -2.37 -1.12
CA GLU A 63 -16.42 -1.73 -2.42
C GLU A 63 -15.00 -1.17 -2.55
N PHE A 64 -14.50 -0.52 -1.48
CA PHE A 64 -13.14 -0.04 -1.44
C PHE A 64 -12.11 -1.17 -1.52
N PHE A 65 -12.34 -2.29 -0.81
CA PHE A 65 -11.47 -3.47 -0.87
C PHE A 65 -11.41 -4.06 -2.29
N LEU A 66 -12.57 -4.30 -2.92
CA LEU A 66 -12.64 -4.86 -4.28
C LEU A 66 -11.99 -3.92 -5.30
N GLY A 67 -12.27 -2.62 -5.22
CA GLY A 67 -11.64 -1.62 -6.09
C GLY A 67 -10.12 -1.59 -5.96
N SER A 68 -9.61 -1.63 -4.72
CA SER A 68 -8.17 -1.67 -4.44
C SER A 68 -7.52 -2.94 -5.01
N ALA A 69 -8.13 -4.10 -4.81
CA ALA A 69 -7.64 -5.36 -5.37
C ALA A 69 -7.63 -5.34 -6.90
N GLN A 70 -8.68 -4.81 -7.53
CA GLN A 70 -8.77 -4.71 -8.99
C GLN A 70 -7.68 -3.79 -9.57
N VAL A 71 -7.35 -2.68 -8.89
CA VAL A 71 -6.26 -1.80 -9.31
C VAL A 71 -4.93 -2.55 -9.30
N VAL A 72 -4.63 -3.30 -8.24
CA VAL A 72 -3.39 -4.10 -8.17
C VAL A 72 -3.33 -5.12 -9.32
N VAL A 73 -4.42 -5.86 -9.57
CA VAL A 73 -4.50 -6.82 -10.68
C VAL A 73 -4.26 -6.14 -12.03
N ASN A 74 -4.92 -5.00 -12.28
CA ASN A 74 -4.78 -4.26 -13.53
C ASN A 74 -3.35 -3.74 -13.73
N THR A 75 -2.74 -3.21 -12.67
CA THR A 75 -1.34 -2.75 -12.71
C THR A 75 -0.40 -3.91 -13.03
N LEU A 76 -0.56 -5.06 -12.39
CA LEU A 76 0.26 -6.25 -12.68
C LEU A 76 0.06 -6.72 -14.12
N ALA A 77 -1.18 -6.81 -14.60
CA ALA A 77 -1.48 -7.20 -15.97
C ALA A 77 -0.80 -6.27 -17.00
N LYS A 78 -0.81 -4.96 -16.73
CA LYS A 78 -0.15 -3.96 -17.58
C LYS A 78 1.38 -4.04 -17.53
N LEU A 79 1.96 -4.27 -16.35
CA LEU A 79 3.41 -4.42 -16.21
C LEU A 79 3.94 -5.69 -16.89
N LEU A 80 3.15 -6.77 -16.88
CA LEU A 80 3.50 -8.04 -17.52
C LEU A 80 3.27 -8.00 -19.04
N ASN A 81 2.37 -7.14 -19.52
CA ASN A 81 2.04 -6.99 -20.94
C ASN A 81 2.17 -5.52 -21.37
N PRO A 82 3.38 -4.94 -21.38
CA PRO A 82 3.58 -3.51 -21.60
C PRO A 82 3.10 -3.02 -22.98
N ASP A 83 2.96 -3.93 -23.95
CA ASP A 83 2.49 -3.65 -25.31
C ASP A 83 0.95 -3.73 -25.46
N ILE A 84 0.22 -4.17 -24.43
CA ILE A 84 -1.24 -4.15 -24.41
C ILE A 84 -1.67 -2.83 -23.75
N PRO A 85 -2.37 -1.93 -24.48
CA PRO A 85 -2.71 -0.61 -23.99
C PRO A 85 -3.54 -0.61 -22.70
#